data_AF-A0A2E2XG68-F1
#
_entry.id   AF-A0A2E2XG68-F1
#
_cell.length_a   1.000
_cell.length_b   1.000
_cell.length_c   1.000
_cell.angle_alpha   90.00
_cell.angle_beta   90.00
_cell.angle_gamma   90.00
#
_symmetry.space_group_name_H-M   'P 1'
#
loop_
_entity.id
_entity.type
_entity.pdbx_description
1 polymer ?
#
loop_
_entity_poly.entity_id
_entity_poly.type
_entity_poly.pdbx_seq_one_letter_code
_entity_poly.pdbx_strand_id
1 'polypeptide(L)' 'MNNGQPNLNIEERQTQPNGEEHWLETNKMMLFDQQGKVIGVLETYTDITERKAYEQKNRESSQLRSIDRIG' A
#
# COMPACT_ATOMS: atom_id res chain seq x y z
N MET A 1 -7.87 3.47 -19.51
CA MET A 1 -7.16 2.27 -19.99
C MET A 1 -5.70 2.44 -19.59
N ASN A 2 -5.14 1.52 -18.81
CA ASN A 2 -3.78 1.66 -18.27
C ASN A 2 -2.77 1.26 -19.35
N ASN A 3 -1.97 2.20 -19.86
CA ASN A 3 -1.16 2.09 -21.09
C ASN A 3 0.11 1.22 -20.94
N GLY A 4 0.08 0.12 -20.20
CA GLY A 4 1.29 -0.66 -19.89
C GLY A 4 2.16 -0.07 -18.78
N GLN A 5 1.81 1.09 -18.24
CA GLN A 5 2.52 1.65 -17.11
C GLN A 5 2.25 0.83 -15.83
N PRO A 6 3.29 0.49 -15.06
CA PRO A 6 3.13 -0.24 -13.82
C PRO A 6 2.45 0.66 -12.78
N ASN A 7 1.48 0.11 -12.05
CA ASN A 7 0.96 0.76 -10.85
C ASN A 7 1.78 0.23 -9.67
N LEU A 8 2.58 1.09 -9.04
CA LEU A 8 3.50 0.69 -7.98
C LEU A 8 3.12 1.35 -6.66
N ASN A 9 3.42 0.66 -5.56
CA ASN A 9 3.28 1.12 -4.18
C ASN A 9 1.86 1.63 -3.85
N ILE A 10 0.84 0.96 -4.37
CA ILE A 10 -0.54 1.31 -4.09
C ILE A 10 -0.90 0.76 -2.71
N GLU A 11 -1.14 1.64 -1.75
CA GLU A 11 -1.61 1.24 -0.44
C GLU A 11 -3.13 1.10 -0.43
N GLU A 12 -3.63 -0.07 -0.07
CA GLU A 12 -5.05 -0.39 0.02
C GLU A 12 -5.40 -1.16 1.28
N ARG A 13 -6.66 -1.05 1.70
CA ARG A 13 -7.19 -1.83 2.82
C ARG A 13 -7.89 -3.07 2.29
N GLN A 14 -7.54 -4.22 2.83
CA GLN A 14 -8.16 -5.49 2.51
C GLN A 14 -8.74 -6.11 3.78
N THR A 15 -10.02 -6.50 3.70
CA THR A 15 -10.67 -7.30 4.74
C THR A 15 -10.37 -8.78 4.50
N GLN A 16 -9.76 -9.43 5.49
CA GLN A 16 -9.46 -10.85 5.46
C GLN A 16 -10.72 -11.69 5.76
N PRO A 17 -10.73 -13.00 5.43
CA PRO A 17 -11.89 -13.87 5.70
C PRO A 17 -12.31 -13.95 7.19
N ASN A 18 -11.37 -13.69 8.10
CA ASN A 18 -11.63 -13.63 9.55
C ASN A 18 -12.21 -12.27 10.01
N GLY A 19 -12.38 -11.30 9.11
CA GLY A 19 -12.90 -9.96 9.39
C GLY A 19 -11.85 -8.92 9.77
N GLU A 20 -10.56 -9.27 9.84
CA GLU A 20 -9.49 -8.33 10.15
C GLU A 20 -9.19 -7.42 8.94
N GLU A 21 -8.94 -6.13 9.19
CA GLU A 21 -8.46 -5.21 8.16
C GLU A 21 -6.94 -5.19 8.12
N HIS A 22 -6.36 -5.49 6.96
CA HIS A 22 -4.94 -5.37 6.69
C HIS A 22 -4.66 -4.22 5.73
N TRP A 23 -3.53 -3.56 5.91
CA TRP A 23 -2.98 -2.65 4.92
C TRP A 23 -2.04 -3.42 4.01
N LEU A 24 -2.31 -3.38 2.71
CA LEU A 24 -1.46 -3.98 1.70
C LEU A 24 -0.87 -2.89 0.83
N GLU A 25 0.43 -3.02 0.53
CA GLU A 25 1.08 -2.31 -0.55
C GLU A 25 1.11 -3.24 -1.76
N THR A 26 0.52 -2.79 -2.88
CA THR A 26 0.39 -3.59 -4.09
C THR A 26 1.15 -2.97 -5.26
N ASN A 27 1.79 -3.85 -6.03
CA ASN A 27 2.40 -3.52 -7.30
C ASN A 27 1.75 -4.35 -8.38
N LYS A 28 1.38 -3.74 -9.51
CA LYS A 28 0.71 -4.38 -10.63
C LYS A 28 1.39 -4.01 -11.94
N MET A 29 1.82 -5.02 -12.68
CA MET A 29 2.53 -4.86 -13.95
C MET A 29 1.94 -5.81 -15.00
N MET A 30 1.78 -5.32 -16.23
CA MET A 30 1.36 -6.18 -17.35
C MET A 30 2.57 -6.90 -17.93
N LEU A 31 2.39 -8.18 -18.25
CA LEU A 31 3.38 -9.00 -18.93
C LEU A 31 3.04 -9.04 -20.43
N PHE A 32 4.04 -8.84 -21.27
CA PHE A 32 3.88 -8.79 -22.72
C PHE A 32 4.72 -9.87 -23.41
N ASP A 33 4.22 -10.41 -24.52
CA ASP A 33 5.05 -11.23 -25.42
C ASP A 33 5.97 -10.37 -26.30
N GLN A 34 6.76 -11.02 -27.15
CA GLN A 34 7.68 -10.34 -28.08
C GLN A 34 6.99 -9.44 -29.12
N GLN A 35 5.68 -9.60 -29.33
CA GLN A 35 4.88 -8.79 -30.25
C GLN A 35 4.15 -7.65 -29.53
N GLY A 36 4.36 -7.48 -28.22
CA GLY A 36 3.72 -6.45 -27.41
C GLY A 36 2.28 -6.79 -27.01
N LYS A 37 1.84 -8.04 -27.16
CA LYS A 37 0.51 -8.48 -26.71
C LYS A 37 0.56 -8.81 -25.23
N VAL A 38 -0.46 -8.38 -24.48
CA VAL A 38 -0.61 -8.73 -23.06
C VAL A 38 -0.83 -10.24 -22.92
N ILE A 39 0.04 -10.89 -22.17
CA ILE A 39 -0.01 -12.34 -21.86
C ILE A 39 -0.30 -12.62 -20.38
N GLY A 40 -0.30 -11.61 -19.53
CA GLY A 40 -0.61 -11.78 -18.12
C GLY A 40 -0.45 -10.51 -17.31
N VAL A 41 -0.63 -10.67 -16.00
CA VAL A 41 -0.42 -9.62 -15.00
C VAL A 41 0.45 -10.22 -13.89
N LEU A 42 1.49 -9.49 -13.49
CA LEU A 42 2.25 -9.76 -12.27
C LEU A 42 1.77 -8.81 -11.19
N GLU A 43 1.30 -9.37 -10.08
CA GLU A 43 0.91 -8.64 -8.89
C GLU A 43 1.75 -9.10 -7.70
N THR A 44 2.20 -8.14 -6.89
CA THR A 44 2.85 -8.42 -5.61
C THR A 44 2.09 -7.71 -4.50
N TYR A 45 1.96 -8.37 -3.36
CA TYR A 45 1.31 -7.84 -2.17
C TYR A 45 2.31 -7.87 -1.04
N THR A 46 2.45 -6.76 -0.34
CA THR A 46 3.23 -6.69 0.90
C THR A 46 2.31 -6.22 2.00
N ASP A 47 2.22 -7.01 3.07
CA ASP A 47 1.51 -6.58 4.27
C ASP A 47 2.31 -5.48 4.97
N ILE A 48 1.71 -4.29 5.05
CA ILE A 48 2.29 -3.10 5.67
C ILE A 48 1.52 -2.68 6.92
N THR A 49 0.68 -3.55 7.47
CA THR A 49 -0.16 -3.26 8.65
C THR A 49 0.67 -2.82 9.83
N GLU A 50 1.77 -3.52 10.12
CA GLU A 50 2.70 -3.12 11.19
C GLU A 50 3.36 -1.77 10.91
N ARG A 51 3.81 -1.53 9.67
CA ARG A 51 4.40 -0.24 9.24
C ARG A 51 3.44 0.91 9.52
N LYS A 52 2.17 0.75 9.13
CA LYS A 52 1.10 1.74 9.36
C LYS A 52 0.84 1.98 10.84
N ALA A 53 0.82 0.94 11.66
CA ALA A 53 0.63 1.06 13.10
C ALA A 53 1.76 1.88 13.76
N TYR A 54 3.02 1.64 13.38
CA TYR A 54 4.15 2.42 13.87
C TYR A 54 4.11 3.88 13.42
N GLU A 55 3.78 4.15 12.16
CA GLU A 55 3.62 5.53 11.67
C GLU A 55 2.52 6.28 12.42
N GLN A 56 1.39 5.62 12.68
CA GLN A 56 0.28 6.23 13.41
C GLN A 56 0.69 6.61 14.84
N LYS A 57 1.33 5.68 15.56
CA LYS A 57 1.86 5.94 16.91
C LYS A 57 2.86 7.10 16.92
N ASN A 58 3.71 7.20 15.91
CA ASN A 58 4.68 8.30 15.79
C ASN A 58 3.99 9.65 15.49
N ARG A 59 2.95 9.65 14.66
CA ARG A 59 2.13 10.84 14.39
C ARG A 59 1.46 11.36 15.66
N GLU A 60 0.82 10.47 16.42
CA GLU A 60 0.16 10.81 17.69
C GLU A 60 1.14 11.37 18.72
N SER A 61 2.30 10.72 18.91
CA SER A 61 3.32 11.21 19.82
C SER A 61 3.88 12.58 19.41
N SER A 62 3.99 12.85 18.11
CA SER A 62 4.47 14.14 17.59
C SER A 62 3.43 15.26 17.79
N GLN A 63 2.15 14.94 17.62
CA GLN A 63 1.03 15.87 17.86
C GLN A 63 0.86 16.21 19.34
N LEU A 64 1.01 15.23 20.23
CA LEU A 64 0.95 15.49 21.69
C LEU A 64 2.05 16.47 22.12
N ARG A 65 3.28 16.27 21.65
CA ARG A 65 4.42 17.15 21.97
C ARG A 65 4.27 18.57 21.41
N SER A 66 3.55 18.77 20.30
CA SER A 66 3.35 20.12 19.76
C SER A 66 2.27 20.91 20.51
N ILE A 67 1.31 20.24 21.14
CA ILE A 67 0.30 20.86 22.00
C ILE A 67 0.92 21.35 23.32
N ASP A 68 1.80 20.55 23.94
CA ASP A 68 2.46 20.91 25.21
C ASP A 68 3.41 22.12 25.12
N ARG A 69 3.81 22.54 23.91
CA ARG A 69 4.74 23.67 23.70
C ARG A 69 4.04 25.03 23.53
N ILE A 70 2.70 25.08 23.55
CA ILE A 70 1.91 26.31 23.41
C ILE A 70 1.29 26.76 24.76
N GLY A 71 1.46 25.99 25.84
CA GLY A 71 1.11 26.40 27.21
C GLY A 71 2.31 26.94 27.99
#